data_AF-A0A8T2TKI8-F1
#
_entry.id   AF-A0A8T2TKI8-F1
#
_cell.length_a   1.000
_cell.length_b   1.000
_cell.length_c   1.000
_cell.angle_alpha   90.00
_cell.angle_beta   90.00
_cell.angle_gamma   90.00
#
_symmetry.space_group_name_H-M   'P 1'
#
loop_
_entity.id
_entity.type
_entity.pdbx_description
1 polymer ?
#
loop_
_entity_poly.entity_id
_entity_poly.type
_entity_poly.pdbx_seq_one_letter_code
_entity_poly.pdbx_strand_id
1 'polypeptide(L)'
;MGGRVMREGSLTSTASFALLIILLLQETVTSESDIKRSAGVYFEVVGKSTEAAAARRHALKKKLSVPVVRRRHMGCIAQPHVCATHKHEKCCRGRCRNVHNDAMNCGACGRFCPQGYVCCAGSCVDLSRDHANCGKCGNVCPSGLCCQRGLCGYDE
;
A
#
# COMPACT_ATOMS: atom_id res chain seq x y z
N MET A 1 -25.17 53.35 55.51
CA MET A 1 -24.82 53.80 54.15
C MET A 1 -23.42 53.29 53.83
N GLY A 2 -23.26 52.38 52.85
CA GLY A 2 -22.02 51.96 52.14
C GLY A 2 -20.84 51.40 52.96
N GLY A 3 -20.13 50.33 52.61
CA GLY A 3 -20.16 49.44 51.44
C GLY A 3 -18.92 48.51 51.43
N ARG A 4 -18.96 47.56 50.47
CA ARG A 4 -17.91 46.67 49.89
C ARG A 4 -17.45 45.42 50.64
N VAL A 5 -17.98 44.31 50.12
CA VAL A 5 -17.41 42.96 50.02
C VAL A 5 -16.14 42.96 49.15
N MET A 6 -15.14 42.14 49.49
CA MET A 6 -14.16 41.41 48.64
C MET A 6 -13.17 40.69 49.59
N ARG A 7 -12.62 39.50 49.39
CA ARG A 7 -12.77 38.36 48.46
C ARG A 7 -11.80 37.30 49.02
N GLU A 8 -12.23 36.06 49.18
CA GLU A 8 -11.35 34.93 49.53
C GLU A 8 -10.59 34.46 48.27
N GLY A 9 -9.27 34.40 48.35
CA GLY A 9 -8.39 33.92 47.28
C GLY A 9 -7.85 32.52 47.61
N SER A 10 -8.44 31.50 47.02
CA SER A 10 -7.91 30.12 47.07
C SER A 10 -6.86 29.92 45.98
N LEU A 11 -5.64 29.58 46.42
CA LEU A 11 -4.53 29.11 45.60
C LEU A 11 -4.95 27.88 44.79
N THR A 12 -5.21 28.07 43.50
CA THR A 12 -5.30 26.98 42.53
C THR A 12 -4.05 27.03 41.64
N SER A 13 -3.19 26.02 41.81
CA SER A 13 -1.89 25.93 41.14
C SER A 13 -2.07 25.93 39.62
N THR A 14 -1.45 26.91 38.94
CA THR A 14 -1.50 27.10 37.48
C THR A 14 -1.04 25.87 36.69
N ALA A 15 -0.22 25.00 37.31
CA ALA A 15 0.21 23.73 36.72
C ALA A 15 -0.95 22.73 36.53
N SER A 16 -1.94 22.70 37.43
CA SER A 16 -3.13 21.83 37.29
C SER A 16 -4.08 22.32 36.20
N PHE A 17 -4.21 23.63 36.02
CA PHE A 17 -4.99 24.21 34.93
C PHE A 17 -4.34 23.98 33.57
N ALA A 18 -3.01 24.06 33.47
CA ALA A 18 -2.31 23.78 32.21
C ALA A 18 -2.47 22.31 31.78
N LEU A 19 -2.38 21.36 32.72
CA LEU A 19 -2.61 19.93 32.44
C LEU A 19 -4.07 19.63 32.05
N LEU A 20 -5.05 20.28 32.71
CA LEU A 20 -6.47 20.21 32.31
C LEU A 20 -6.71 20.82 30.93
N ILE A 21 -6.07 21.95 30.59
CA ILE A 21 -6.20 22.57 29.26
C ILE A 21 -5.55 21.70 28.17
N ILE A 22 -4.42 21.04 28.44
CA ILE A 22 -3.80 20.11 27.48
C ILE A 22 -4.68 18.86 27.29
N LEU A 23 -5.26 18.30 28.37
CA LEU A 23 -6.19 17.15 28.27
C LEU A 23 -7.53 17.52 27.61
N LEU A 24 -8.04 18.74 27.81
CA LEU A 24 -9.24 19.25 27.13
C LEU A 24 -9.00 19.66 25.67
N LEU A 25 -7.74 19.86 25.25
CA LEU A 25 -7.38 20.13 23.86
C LEU A 25 -6.94 18.88 23.08
N GLN A 26 -6.80 17.72 23.71
CA GLN A 26 -6.38 16.47 23.04
C GLN A 26 -7.51 15.60 22.45
N GLU A 27 -8.76 16.07 22.42
CA GLU A 27 -9.83 15.38 21.66
C GLU A 27 -10.00 15.86 20.21
N THR A 28 -9.16 16.77 19.70
CA THR A 28 -9.27 17.24 18.30
C THR A 28 -8.04 16.93 17.46
N VAL A 29 -7.68 15.65 17.36
CA VAL A 29 -6.84 15.19 16.25
C VAL A 29 -7.47 13.97 15.57
N THR A 30 -7.82 14.18 14.30
CA THR A 30 -7.97 13.20 13.20
C THR A 30 -9.23 12.37 13.10
N SER A 31 -10.29 12.97 12.54
CA SER A 31 -11.12 12.27 11.55
C SER A 31 -10.93 12.94 10.17
N GLU A 32 -10.76 12.14 9.12
CA GLU A 32 -10.61 12.57 7.72
C GLU A 32 -11.85 13.35 7.18
N SER A 33 -12.93 13.39 7.96
CA SER A 33 -14.22 13.97 7.61
C SER A 33 -14.35 15.49 7.83
N ASP A 34 -13.56 16.10 8.73
CA ASP A 34 -13.78 17.51 9.10
C ASP A 34 -13.07 18.52 8.17
N ILE A 35 -12.05 18.09 7.41
CA ILE A 35 -11.42 18.92 6.37
C ILE A 35 -12.41 19.24 5.22
N LYS A 36 -13.41 18.38 5.00
CA LYS A 36 -14.37 18.56 3.91
C LYS A 36 -15.43 19.63 4.20
N ARG A 37 -15.62 20.03 5.47
CA ARG A 37 -16.70 20.94 5.85
C ARG A 37 -16.29 22.42 5.87
N SER A 38 -15.02 22.74 6.10
CA SER A 38 -14.49 24.12 6.02
C SER A 38 -14.16 24.56 4.59
N ALA A 39 -13.87 23.64 3.67
CA ALA A 39 -13.66 23.95 2.24
C ALA A 39 -14.96 24.32 1.49
N GLY A 40 -16.12 23.81 1.93
CA GLY A 40 -17.41 24.08 1.28
C GLY A 40 -17.93 25.50 1.51
N VAL A 41 -17.75 26.03 2.73
CA VAL A 41 -18.29 27.36 3.09
C VAL A 41 -17.43 28.50 2.51
N TYR A 42 -16.12 28.29 2.32
CA TYR A 42 -15.23 29.28 1.71
C TYR A 42 -15.48 29.45 0.19
N PHE A 43 -16.02 28.43 -0.48
CA PHE A 43 -16.23 28.45 -1.93
C PHE A 43 -17.56 29.10 -2.35
N GLU A 44 -18.56 29.14 -1.47
CA GLU A 44 -19.90 29.64 -1.81
C GLU A 44 -19.98 31.19 -1.77
N VAL A 45 -19.17 31.86 -0.93
CA VAL A 45 -19.18 33.33 -0.80
C VAL A 45 -18.43 34.04 -1.93
N VAL A 46 -17.47 33.38 -2.60
CA VAL A 46 -16.73 33.94 -3.76
C VAL A 46 -17.48 33.65 -5.09
N GLY A 47 -18.75 33.23 -5.02
CA GLY A 47 -19.55 32.81 -6.18
C GLY A 47 -20.50 33.87 -6.76
N LYS A 48 -20.48 35.13 -6.30
CA LYS A 48 -21.54 36.12 -6.67
C LYS A 48 -21.09 37.45 -7.28
N SER A 49 -19.82 37.64 -7.64
CA SER A 49 -19.42 38.82 -8.41
C SER A 49 -18.26 38.54 -9.35
N THR A 50 -18.58 38.20 -10.59
CA THR A 50 -17.91 38.65 -11.83
C THR A 50 -18.35 37.74 -12.98
N GLU A 51 -19.52 38.04 -13.54
CA GLU A 51 -20.02 37.47 -14.81
C GLU A 51 -19.07 37.73 -16.01
N ALA A 52 -17.96 38.46 -15.80
CA ALA A 52 -16.89 38.64 -16.78
C ALA A 52 -15.86 37.47 -16.85
N ALA A 53 -15.88 36.49 -15.95
CA ALA A 53 -14.88 35.41 -15.89
C ALA A 53 -15.30 34.06 -16.51
N ALA A 54 -16.42 34.02 -17.24
CA ALA A 54 -16.88 32.81 -17.94
C ALA A 54 -16.32 32.70 -19.37
N ALA A 55 -16.05 33.82 -20.05
CA ALA A 55 -15.59 33.82 -21.45
C ALA A 55 -14.13 33.36 -21.63
N ARG A 56 -13.27 33.51 -20.61
CA ARG A 56 -11.84 33.14 -20.70
C ARG A 56 -11.55 31.67 -20.42
N ARG A 57 -12.46 30.93 -19.77
CA ARG A 57 -12.26 29.50 -19.46
C ARG A 57 -12.42 28.59 -20.70
N HIS A 58 -13.18 29.04 -21.71
CA HIS A 58 -13.32 28.29 -22.96
C HIS A 58 -12.13 28.46 -23.92
N ALA A 59 -11.37 29.55 -23.82
CA ALA A 59 -10.19 29.78 -24.67
C ALA A 59 -8.96 28.97 -24.22
N LEU A 60 -8.79 28.70 -22.92
CA LEU A 60 -7.65 27.92 -22.41
C LEU A 60 -7.86 26.39 -22.51
N LYS A 61 -9.10 25.90 -22.40
CA LYS A 61 -9.42 24.48 -22.67
C LYS A 61 -9.13 24.06 -24.12
N LYS A 62 -9.05 25.02 -25.05
CA LYS A 62 -8.80 24.76 -26.47
C LYS A 62 -7.31 24.75 -26.87
N LYS A 63 -6.40 25.17 -26.00
CA LYS A 63 -4.93 25.15 -26.24
C LYS A 63 -4.16 24.11 -25.43
N LEU A 64 -4.81 23.50 -24.42
CA LEU A 64 -4.27 22.32 -23.72
C LEU A 64 -5.18 21.10 -23.95
N SER A 65 -5.76 20.98 -25.15
CA SER A 65 -6.20 19.68 -25.66
C SER A 65 -4.98 18.89 -26.14
N VAL A 66 -3.97 18.73 -25.26
CA VAL A 66 -3.08 17.58 -25.40
C VAL A 66 -4.01 16.39 -25.22
N PRO A 67 -4.07 15.43 -26.14
CA PRO A 67 -4.85 14.24 -25.90
C PRO A 67 -4.28 13.61 -24.63
N VAL A 68 -5.02 13.68 -23.53
CA VAL A 68 -4.85 12.73 -22.43
C VAL A 68 -5.33 11.42 -23.02
N VAL A 69 -4.50 10.82 -23.87
CA VAL A 69 -4.59 9.40 -24.16
C VAL A 69 -4.41 8.82 -22.77
N ARG A 70 -5.51 8.41 -22.14
CA ARG A 70 -5.43 7.41 -21.09
C ARG A 70 -4.86 6.20 -21.79
N ARG A 71 -3.54 6.17 -21.96
CA ARG A 71 -2.80 4.99 -22.37
C ARG A 71 -3.30 3.99 -21.35
N ARG A 72 -4.11 3.01 -21.78
CA ARG A 72 -4.31 1.81 -20.96
C ARG A 72 -2.89 1.44 -20.60
N HIS A 73 -2.49 1.69 -19.35
CA HIS A 73 -1.15 1.36 -18.93
C HIS A 73 -1.15 -0.15 -19.14
N MET A 74 -0.46 -0.62 -20.20
CA MET A 74 -0.40 -2.02 -20.59
C MET A 74 0.47 -2.78 -19.57
N GLY A 75 0.27 -2.47 -18.28
CA GLY A 75 1.14 -2.70 -17.15
C GLY A 75 2.61 -2.66 -17.55
N CYS A 76 3.25 -3.80 -17.30
CA CYS A 76 4.66 -4.00 -17.57
C CYS A 76 5.02 -4.14 -19.06
N ILE A 77 4.07 -4.26 -20.00
CA ILE A 77 4.38 -4.24 -21.44
C ILE A 77 4.80 -2.84 -21.87
N ALA A 78 4.10 -1.80 -21.39
CA ALA A 78 4.44 -0.41 -21.70
C ALA A 78 5.55 0.15 -20.81
N GLN A 79 5.73 -0.40 -19.62
CA GLN A 79 6.76 0.02 -18.67
C GLN A 79 7.48 -1.22 -18.11
N PRO A 80 8.48 -1.78 -18.82
CA PRO A 80 9.14 -3.04 -18.42
C PRO A 80 9.80 -3.00 -17.03
N HIS A 81 10.25 -1.83 -16.61
CA HIS A 81 10.93 -1.64 -15.32
C HIS A 81 10.00 -1.83 -14.11
N VAL A 82 8.67 -1.77 -14.28
CA VAL A 82 7.73 -1.88 -13.14
C VAL A 82 7.74 -3.26 -12.49
N CYS A 83 8.18 -4.31 -13.20
CA CYS A 83 8.40 -5.63 -12.58
C CYS A 83 9.79 -5.76 -11.96
N ALA A 84 10.75 -4.90 -12.33
CA ALA A 84 12.10 -4.96 -11.78
C ALA A 84 12.17 -4.42 -10.34
N THR A 85 11.11 -3.79 -9.84
CA THR A 85 11.00 -3.33 -8.44
C THR A 85 10.91 -4.49 -7.46
N HIS A 86 10.52 -5.67 -7.92
CA HIS A 86 10.41 -6.88 -7.13
C HIS A 86 11.40 -7.94 -7.61
N LYS A 87 12.00 -8.64 -6.66
CA LYS A 87 12.98 -9.68 -6.97
C LYS A 87 12.30 -10.83 -7.70
N HIS A 88 12.92 -11.28 -8.79
CA HIS A 88 12.50 -12.43 -9.59
C HIS A 88 11.18 -12.26 -10.37
N GLU A 89 10.67 -11.03 -10.50
CA GLU A 89 9.48 -10.80 -11.31
C GLU A 89 9.80 -10.56 -12.78
N LYS A 90 8.93 -11.08 -13.66
CA LYS A 90 8.98 -10.90 -15.11
C LYS A 90 7.63 -10.45 -15.62
N CYS A 91 7.63 -9.66 -16.69
CA CYS A 91 6.39 -9.28 -17.36
C CYS A 91 5.81 -10.46 -18.15
N CYS A 92 4.64 -10.95 -17.73
CA CYS A 92 3.90 -12.02 -18.39
C CYS A 92 2.51 -11.52 -18.79
N ARG A 93 2.30 -11.29 -20.10
CA ARG A 93 1.02 -10.82 -20.66
C ARG A 93 0.49 -9.54 -19.98
N GLY A 94 1.37 -8.56 -19.72
CA GLY A 94 0.99 -7.27 -19.14
C GLY A 94 0.90 -7.22 -17.62
N ARG A 95 1.16 -8.34 -16.94
CA ARG A 95 1.22 -8.42 -15.47
C ARG A 95 2.59 -8.93 -15.02
N CYS A 96 3.07 -8.43 -13.88
CA CYS A 96 4.26 -8.98 -13.26
C CYS A 96 3.93 -10.33 -12.61
N ARG A 97 4.79 -11.31 -12.84
CA ARG A 97 4.71 -12.66 -12.27
C ARG A 97 6.07 -13.04 -11.71
N ASN A 98 6.08 -13.64 -10.54
CA ASN A 98 7.32 -14.11 -9.92
C ASN A 98 7.72 -15.45 -10.52
N VAL A 99 8.79 -15.46 -11.33
CA VAL A 99 9.19 -16.70 -12.00
C VAL A 99 9.94 -17.66 -11.09
N HIS A 100 10.20 -17.32 -9.82
CA HIS A 100 10.90 -18.20 -8.88
C HIS A 100 9.99 -19.04 -7.99
N ASN A 101 8.74 -18.61 -7.77
CA ASN A 101 7.80 -19.28 -6.86
C ASN A 101 6.36 -19.39 -7.39
N ASP A 102 6.07 -18.90 -8.59
CA ASP A 102 4.78 -19.10 -9.25
C ASP A 102 4.78 -20.42 -10.04
N ALA A 103 3.99 -21.40 -9.58
CA ALA A 103 3.84 -22.69 -10.25
C ALA A 103 3.30 -22.59 -11.69
N MET A 104 2.66 -21.48 -12.06
CA MET A 104 2.14 -21.25 -13.42
C MET A 104 3.12 -20.48 -14.32
N ASN A 105 4.23 -19.99 -13.77
CA ASN A 105 5.23 -19.19 -14.48
C ASN A 105 6.68 -19.54 -14.06
N CYS A 106 6.94 -20.81 -13.76
CA CYS A 106 8.18 -21.23 -13.12
C CYS A 106 9.37 -21.17 -14.09
N GLY A 107 10.36 -20.31 -13.81
CA GLY A 107 11.51 -20.02 -14.66
C GLY A 107 11.19 -19.15 -15.89
N ALA A 108 9.96 -19.24 -16.42
CA ALA A 108 9.49 -18.45 -17.55
C ALA A 108 7.96 -18.32 -17.56
N CYS A 109 7.45 -17.29 -18.24
CA CYS A 109 6.01 -17.06 -18.40
C CYS A 109 5.32 -18.27 -19.05
N GLY A 110 4.23 -18.74 -18.46
CA GLY A 110 3.44 -19.87 -18.97
C GLY A 110 4.12 -21.23 -18.85
N ARG A 111 5.23 -21.34 -18.11
CA ARG A 111 5.82 -22.63 -17.76
C ARG A 111 5.18 -23.14 -16.47
N PHE A 112 4.35 -24.17 -16.63
CA PHE A 112 3.62 -24.79 -15.55
C PHE A 112 4.44 -25.89 -14.88
N CYS A 113 4.39 -25.97 -13.57
CA CYS A 113 4.86 -27.15 -12.86
C CYS A 113 3.87 -28.30 -13.01
N PRO A 114 4.34 -29.56 -13.20
CA PRO A 114 3.49 -30.73 -13.17
C PRO A 114 2.72 -30.84 -11.86
N GLN A 115 1.65 -31.62 -11.86
CA GLN A 115 0.90 -31.89 -10.64
C GLN A 115 1.82 -32.50 -9.56
N GLY A 116 1.71 -31.98 -8.33
CA GLY A 116 2.53 -32.41 -7.21
C GLY A 116 3.91 -31.71 -7.12
N TYR A 117 4.29 -30.92 -8.12
CA TYR A 117 5.55 -30.16 -8.10
C TYR A 117 5.33 -28.72 -7.66
N VAL A 118 6.34 -28.13 -7.02
CA VAL A 118 6.35 -26.74 -6.57
C VAL A 118 7.43 -25.97 -7.33
N CYS A 119 7.17 -24.69 -7.62
CA CYS A 119 8.20 -23.83 -8.19
C CYS A 119 9.18 -23.38 -7.09
N CYS A 120 10.41 -23.87 -7.15
CA CYS A 120 11.49 -23.47 -6.27
C CYS A 120 12.64 -22.91 -7.11
N ALA A 121 12.97 -21.64 -6.87
CA ALA A 121 14.03 -20.92 -7.57
C ALA A 121 13.96 -21.02 -9.12
N GLY A 122 12.74 -21.04 -9.65
CA GLY A 122 12.49 -21.10 -11.10
C GLY A 122 12.58 -22.49 -11.72
N SER A 123 12.68 -23.52 -10.88
CA SER A 123 12.59 -24.93 -11.30
C SER A 123 11.42 -25.61 -10.60
N CYS A 124 10.77 -26.52 -11.31
CA CYS A 124 9.72 -27.35 -10.72
C CYS A 124 10.38 -28.51 -9.98
N VAL A 125 10.13 -28.61 -8.69
CA VAL A 125 10.73 -29.62 -7.81
C VAL A 125 9.65 -30.45 -7.13
N ASP A 126 9.93 -31.74 -6.93
CA ASP A 126 9.11 -32.64 -6.13
C ASP A 126 9.57 -32.56 -4.68
N LEU A 127 8.84 -31.81 -3.85
CA LEU A 127 9.18 -31.64 -2.43
C LEU A 127 9.12 -32.96 -1.65
N SER A 128 8.53 -34.03 -2.20
CA SER A 128 8.41 -35.31 -1.50
C SER A 128 9.65 -36.19 -1.59
N ARG A 129 10.56 -35.89 -2.54
CA ARG A 129 11.74 -36.73 -2.86
C ARG A 129 13.02 -35.93 -3.08
N ASP A 130 12.93 -34.64 -3.35
CA ASP A 130 14.10 -33.81 -3.58
C ASP A 130 14.85 -33.54 -2.27
N HIS A 131 16.04 -34.12 -2.16
CA HIS A 131 16.93 -33.96 -1.01
C HIS A 131 17.27 -32.49 -0.71
N ALA A 132 17.32 -31.62 -1.72
CA ALA A 132 17.65 -30.20 -1.55
C ALA A 132 16.42 -29.32 -1.28
N ASN A 133 15.20 -29.88 -1.39
CA ASN A 133 13.94 -29.15 -1.26
C ASN A 133 12.90 -29.96 -0.47
N CYS A 134 13.32 -30.73 0.53
CA CYS A 134 12.45 -31.70 1.17
C CYS A 134 11.35 -31.02 1.99
N GLY A 135 10.08 -31.25 1.64
CA GLY A 135 8.91 -30.65 2.27
C GLY A 135 8.70 -29.14 1.98
N LYS A 136 9.76 -28.40 1.64
CA LYS A 136 9.71 -26.99 1.23
C LYS A 136 10.96 -26.61 0.43
N CYS A 137 10.84 -25.58 -0.40
CA CYS A 137 11.97 -25.04 -1.16
C CYS A 137 13.18 -24.71 -0.27
N GLY A 138 14.38 -25.13 -0.68
CA GLY A 138 15.64 -24.86 0.00
C GLY A 138 15.85 -25.64 1.30
N ASN A 139 14.99 -26.59 1.65
CA ASN A 139 15.20 -27.45 2.80
C ASN A 139 16.06 -28.66 2.41
N VAL A 140 17.36 -28.53 2.62
CA VAL A 140 18.32 -29.60 2.35
C VAL A 140 18.30 -30.58 3.54
N CYS A 141 18.15 -31.87 3.26
CA CYS A 141 18.26 -32.88 4.31
C CYS A 141 19.70 -33.00 4.84
N PRO A 142 19.89 -33.31 6.13
CA PRO A 142 21.19 -33.62 6.69
C PRO A 142 21.88 -34.75 5.92
N SER A 143 23.22 -34.71 5.84
CA SER A 143 24.01 -35.72 5.16
C SER A 143 23.66 -37.13 5.64
N GLY A 144 23.36 -38.01 4.68
CA GLY A 144 23.02 -39.41 4.94
C GLY A 144 21.53 -39.68 5.13
N LEU A 145 20.67 -38.65 5.19
CA LEU A 145 19.22 -38.82 5.27
C LEU A 145 18.56 -38.69 3.90
N CYS A 146 17.68 -39.62 3.56
CA CYS A 146 16.84 -39.50 2.37
C CYS A 146 15.71 -38.49 2.60
N CYS A 147 15.20 -37.90 1.51
CA CYS A 147 13.92 -37.21 1.53
C CYS A 147 12.84 -38.18 1.07
N GLN A 148 11.88 -38.47 1.94
CA GLN A 148 10.76 -39.33 1.62
C GLN A 148 9.47 -38.77 2.22
N ARG A 149 8.41 -38.71 1.42
CA ARG A 149 7.10 -38.11 1.78
C ARG A 149 7.21 -36.67 2.30
N GLY A 150 8.25 -35.95 1.89
CA GLY A 150 8.51 -34.57 2.29
C GLY A 150 9.16 -34.42 3.66
N LEU A 151 9.73 -35.50 4.20
CA LEU A 151 10.41 -35.54 5.48
C LEU A 151 11.83 -36.11 5.30
N CYS A 152 12.79 -35.51 6.00
CA CYS A 152 14.17 -35.98 6.02
C CYS A 152 14.33 -37.12 7.02
N GLY A 153 14.97 -38.22 6.60
CA GLY A 153 15.14 -39.39 7.46
C GLY A 153 13.80 -40.04 7.79
N TYR A 154 12.93 -40.12 6.79
CA TYR A 154 11.72 -40.91 6.90
C TYR A 154 12.03 -42.31 6.40
N ASP A 155 12.20 -43.21 7.34
CA ASP A 155 12.39 -44.64 7.19
C ASP A 155 11.10 -45.34 7.66
N GLU A 156 10.44 -46.05 6.73
CA GLU A 156 9.26 -46.90 7.03
C GLU A 156 9.69 -48.26 7.57
#